data_AF-A0A6G0MI78-F1
#
_entry.id   AF-A0A6G0MI78-F1
#
_cell.length_a   1.000
_cell.length_b   1.000
_cell.length_c   1.000
_cell.angle_alpha   90.00
_cell.angle_beta   90.00
_cell.angle_gamma   90.00
#
_symmetry.space_group_name_H-M   'P 1'
#
loop_
_entity.id
_entity.type
_entity.pdbx_description
1 polymer ?
#
loop_
_entity_poly.entity_id
_entity_poly.type
_entity_poly.pdbx_seq_one_letter_code
_entity_poly.pdbx_strand_id
1 'polypeptide(L)'
;MIVGKVGSGKSSLVNAILGEMPRTSGMLEISGRVAYVTQNTWIRNATLRDNILFEQDYDAELYARVLDASQLAMDLEALPNGDATEIGERGINLSGGQKARVAIARAMYRSGTDVLILDEPLSAEDPHVAHAIFDECIVKLAAGQTRLLVVNSHYDLLARAQHIVMMHDGAIAAQGSYESVLAQFPHLATLDTRIQGDNTKSYAESVAVAAEDGDDDVLQVSSSEHQNVEADTNEAAKAEVVQKPENKAAGRLIRAEDRVKGKVGASVYKAYFDETGFNGLVVIFVVVLAYCTGQAARTVVDWWPGHWARNMPRRGVDPTYSGTNFGMWYLGFLVLCTVLSFGRALMIIESCVRSSQNMHDELFRHCEACI
;
A
#
# COMPACT_ATOMS: atom_id res chain seq x y z
N MET A 1 17.26 26.28 -11.04
CA MET A 1 17.54 24.88 -10.67
C MET A 1 18.29 24.85 -9.34
N ILE A 2 18.03 23.85 -8.50
CA ILE A 2 18.69 23.67 -7.21
C ILE A 2 19.60 22.44 -7.31
N VAL A 3 20.87 22.60 -6.95
CA VAL A 3 21.89 21.56 -7.03
C VAL A 3 22.67 21.45 -5.73
N GLY A 4 23.34 20.32 -5.53
CA GLY A 4 24.14 20.07 -4.34
C GLY A 4 24.24 18.58 -4.04
N LYS A 5 25.18 18.21 -3.18
CA LYS A 5 25.39 16.80 -2.80
C LYS A 5 24.13 16.17 -2.18
N VAL A 6 24.06 14.85 -2.19
CA VAL A 6 23.02 14.11 -1.44
C VAL A 6 23.09 14.53 0.03
N GLY A 7 21.93 14.78 0.65
CA GLY A 7 21.84 15.22 2.04
C GLY A 7 22.12 16.72 2.27
N SER A 8 22.33 17.54 1.24
CA SER A 8 22.61 18.98 1.42
C SER A 8 21.39 19.84 1.80
N GLY A 9 20.19 19.24 1.90
CA GLY A 9 18.95 19.94 2.29
C GLY A 9 18.07 20.41 1.13
N LYS A 10 18.28 19.94 -0.10
CA LYS A 10 17.50 20.34 -1.30
C LYS A 10 16.00 20.09 -1.15
N SER A 11 15.61 18.85 -0.85
CA SER A 11 14.21 18.49 -0.63
C SER A 11 13.63 19.16 0.62
N SER A 12 14.47 19.40 1.64
CA SER A 12 14.07 20.19 2.82
C SER A 12 13.72 21.64 2.47
N LEU A 13 14.49 22.27 1.56
CA LEU A 13 14.20 23.60 1.04
C LEU A 13 12.88 23.60 0.24
N VAL A 14 12.65 22.58 -0.60
CA VAL A 14 11.37 22.42 -1.31
C VAL A 14 10.19 22.28 -0.33
N ASN A 15 10.32 21.44 0.71
CA ASN A 15 9.28 21.27 1.73
C ASN A 15 9.05 22.56 2.52
N ALA A 16 10.10 23.35 2.79
CA ALA A 16 9.97 24.66 3.41
C ALA A 16 9.21 25.65 2.51
N ILE A 17 9.48 25.64 1.19
CA ILE A 17 8.71 26.42 0.20
C ILE A 17 7.25 25.97 0.18
N LEU A 18 6.97 24.67 0.19
CA LEU A 18 5.60 24.14 0.18
C LEU A 18 4.83 24.39 1.49
N GLY A 19 5.51 24.80 2.58
CA GLY A 19 4.89 25.01 3.89
C GLY A 19 4.77 23.74 4.74
N GLU A 20 5.36 22.63 4.31
CA GLU A 20 5.37 21.33 5.00
C GLU A 20 6.45 21.23 6.10
N MET A 21 7.25 22.29 6.27
CA MET A 21 8.28 22.37 7.31
C MET A 21 8.04 23.58 8.23
N PRO A 22 8.07 23.40 9.57
CA PRO A 22 7.85 24.50 10.49
C PRO A 22 8.97 25.54 10.36
N ARG A 23 8.57 26.79 10.16
CA ARG A 23 9.49 27.94 10.04
C ARG A 23 9.75 28.56 11.41
N THR A 24 11.02 28.62 11.81
CA THR A 24 11.43 29.28 13.07
C THR A 24 11.59 30.80 12.92
N SER A 25 12.11 31.27 11.78
CA SER A 25 12.34 32.70 11.50
C SER A 25 12.28 33.01 10.00
N GLY A 26 12.26 34.29 9.63
CA GLY A 26 12.20 34.75 8.24
C GLY A 26 10.78 34.89 7.68
N MET A 27 10.71 35.26 6.40
CA MET A 27 9.47 35.48 5.65
C MET A 27 9.47 34.62 4.39
N LEU A 28 8.33 33.99 4.10
CA LEU A 28 8.10 33.21 2.88
C LEU A 28 6.80 33.71 2.27
N GLU A 29 6.87 34.16 1.02
CA GLU A 29 5.73 34.60 0.23
C GLU A 29 5.72 33.81 -1.09
N ILE A 30 4.61 33.14 -1.37
CA ILE A 30 4.38 32.41 -2.61
C ILE A 30 3.08 32.92 -3.19
N SER A 31 3.15 33.36 -4.45
CA SER A 31 1.99 33.86 -5.19
C SER A 31 1.63 32.87 -6.28
N GLY A 32 0.35 32.50 -6.35
CA GLY A 32 -0.19 31.60 -7.37
C GLY A 32 -0.34 30.15 -6.90
N ARG A 33 -0.84 29.31 -7.81
CA ARG A 33 -1.07 27.87 -7.58
C ARG A 33 0.17 27.06 -7.92
N VAL A 34 0.52 26.14 -7.03
CA VAL A 34 1.71 25.29 -7.17
C VAL A 34 1.34 23.92 -7.70
N ALA A 35 2.02 23.45 -8.74
CA ALA A 35 2.12 22.04 -9.11
C ALA A 35 3.41 21.47 -8.53
N TYR A 36 3.34 20.28 -7.92
CA TYR A 36 4.48 19.64 -7.30
C TYR A 36 4.66 18.20 -7.77
N VAL A 37 5.88 17.86 -8.20
CA VAL A 37 6.31 16.48 -8.45
C VAL A 37 7.32 16.09 -7.37
N THR A 38 6.95 15.08 -6.59
CA THR A 38 7.76 14.54 -5.50
C THR A 38 8.89 13.65 -6.01
N GLN A 39 10.00 13.60 -5.26
CA GLN A 39 11.10 12.66 -5.50
C GLN A 39 10.62 11.20 -5.49
N ASN A 40 9.85 10.84 -4.45
CA ASN A 40 9.14 9.56 -4.40
C ASN A 40 7.77 9.73 -5.04
N THR A 41 7.65 9.28 -6.28
CA THR A 41 6.39 9.41 -7.02
C THR A 41 5.27 8.61 -6.37
N TRP A 42 4.16 9.29 -6.10
CA TRP A 42 2.91 8.67 -5.68
C TRP A 42 1.92 8.52 -6.84
N ILE A 43 1.43 7.30 -7.03
CA ILE A 43 0.44 6.91 -8.05
C ILE A 43 -0.81 6.38 -7.32
N ARG A 44 -1.99 6.81 -7.78
CA ARG A 44 -3.30 6.36 -7.28
C ARG A 44 -3.63 4.97 -7.84
N ASN A 45 -4.36 4.21 -7.05
CA ASN A 45 -4.92 2.91 -7.42
C ASN A 45 -6.15 3.13 -8.33
N ALA A 46 -5.89 3.52 -9.58
CA ALA A 46 -6.87 3.89 -10.60
C ALA A 46 -6.27 3.60 -11.99
N THR A 47 -6.99 3.92 -13.07
CA THR A 47 -6.41 3.81 -14.42
C THR A 47 -5.23 4.76 -14.60
N LEU A 48 -4.35 4.48 -15.56
CA LEU A 48 -3.25 5.39 -15.90
C LEU A 48 -3.80 6.75 -16.35
N ARG A 49 -4.86 6.76 -17.16
CA ARG A 49 -5.57 7.99 -17.55
C ARG A 49 -6.03 8.80 -16.35
N ASP A 50 -6.70 8.17 -15.38
CA ASP A 50 -7.20 8.87 -14.17
C ASP A 50 -6.06 9.45 -13.32
N ASN A 51 -4.92 8.77 -13.31
CA ASN A 51 -3.71 9.27 -12.64
C ASN A 51 -3.18 10.56 -13.27
N ILE A 52 -3.19 10.66 -14.60
CA ILE A 52 -2.75 11.87 -15.33
C ILE A 52 -3.79 12.99 -15.20
N LEU A 53 -5.08 12.68 -15.39
CA LEU A 53 -6.16 13.66 -15.32
C LEU A 53 -6.28 14.29 -13.93
N PHE A 54 -6.15 13.47 -12.87
CA PHE A 54 -6.16 13.90 -11.47
C PHE A 54 -7.30 14.89 -11.15
N GLU A 55 -8.53 14.44 -11.41
CA GLU A 55 -9.78 15.19 -11.16
C GLU A 55 -9.97 16.44 -12.05
N GLN A 56 -9.23 16.53 -13.16
CA GLN A 56 -9.54 17.46 -14.25
C GLN A 56 -10.38 16.76 -15.31
N ASP A 57 -11.15 17.56 -16.04
CA ASP A 57 -11.90 17.08 -17.20
C ASP A 57 -10.94 16.56 -18.28
N TYR A 58 -11.39 15.58 -19.05
CA TYR A 58 -10.63 15.00 -20.15
C TYR A 58 -10.68 15.93 -21.38
N ASP A 59 -9.51 16.41 -21.78
CA ASP A 59 -9.24 17.17 -23.00
C ASP A 59 -8.32 16.32 -23.87
N ALA A 60 -8.85 15.83 -24.99
CA ALA A 60 -8.13 14.91 -25.87
C ALA A 60 -6.86 15.53 -26.48
N GLU A 61 -6.90 16.82 -26.83
CA GLU A 61 -5.76 17.49 -27.48
C GLU A 61 -4.65 17.76 -26.47
N LEU A 62 -5.01 18.27 -25.29
CA LEU A 62 -4.04 18.47 -24.21
C LEU A 62 -3.46 17.15 -23.73
N TYR A 63 -4.29 16.12 -23.58
CA TYR A 63 -3.87 14.80 -23.12
C TYR A 63 -2.84 14.18 -24.07
N ALA A 64 -3.12 14.20 -25.39
CA ALA A 64 -2.20 13.69 -26.40
C ALA A 64 -0.86 14.45 -26.39
N ARG A 65 -0.90 15.79 -26.28
CA ARG A 65 0.31 16.63 -26.18
C ARG A 65 1.14 16.32 -24.94
N VAL A 66 0.48 16.11 -23.80
CA VAL A 66 1.16 15.77 -22.55
C VAL A 66 1.81 14.40 -22.63
N LEU A 67 1.11 13.39 -23.18
CA LEU A 67 1.65 12.03 -23.33
C LEU A 67 2.90 11.99 -24.22
N ASP A 68 2.88 12.72 -25.32
CA ASP A 68 4.02 12.84 -26.24
C ASP A 68 5.21 13.53 -25.57
N ALA A 69 4.97 14.69 -24.97
CA ALA A 69 6.01 15.45 -24.29
C ALA A 69 6.61 14.70 -23.09
N SER A 70 5.82 13.91 -22.37
CA SER A 70 6.28 13.12 -21.23
C SER A 70 6.89 11.77 -21.64
N GLN A 71 6.99 11.47 -22.93
CA GLN A 71 7.52 10.21 -23.47
C GLN A 71 6.77 8.96 -22.94
N LEU A 72 5.46 9.08 -22.70
CA LEU A 72 4.62 7.97 -22.21
C LEU A 72 4.00 7.15 -23.35
N ALA A 73 4.03 7.62 -24.60
CA ALA A 73 3.36 6.95 -25.72
C ALA A 73 3.81 5.47 -25.88
N MET A 74 5.11 5.21 -25.84
CA MET A 74 5.65 3.84 -25.92
C MET A 74 5.29 2.99 -24.69
N ASP A 75 5.21 3.60 -23.50
CA ASP A 75 4.80 2.87 -22.28
C ASP A 75 3.34 2.41 -22.38
N LEU A 76 2.47 3.22 -22.98
CA LEU A 76 1.08 2.85 -23.17
C LEU A 76 0.92 1.65 -24.11
N GLU A 77 1.72 1.57 -25.17
CA GLU A 77 1.67 0.42 -26.09
C GLU A 77 2.07 -0.90 -25.41
N ALA A 78 2.96 -0.84 -24.41
CA ALA A 78 3.37 -2.01 -23.63
C ALA A 78 2.30 -2.45 -22.61
N LEU A 79 1.34 -1.59 -22.26
CA LEU A 79 0.30 -1.91 -21.29
C LEU A 79 -0.87 -2.65 -21.95
N PRO A 80 -1.45 -3.68 -21.28
CA PRO A 80 -2.46 -4.55 -21.88
C PRO A 80 -3.72 -3.82 -22.37
N ASN A 81 -4.10 -2.71 -21.74
CA ASN A 81 -5.23 -1.86 -22.14
C ASN A 81 -4.82 -0.40 -22.38
N GLY A 82 -3.56 -0.14 -22.71
CA GLY A 82 -3.07 1.23 -22.85
C GLY A 82 -3.31 2.08 -21.60
N ASP A 83 -3.84 3.28 -21.80
CA ASP A 83 -4.13 4.24 -20.73
C ASP A 83 -5.32 3.87 -19.82
N ALA A 84 -6.16 2.93 -20.26
CA ALA A 84 -7.26 2.36 -19.48
C ALA A 84 -6.80 1.21 -18.55
N THR A 85 -5.52 0.87 -18.57
CA THR A 85 -4.96 -0.16 -17.68
C THR A 85 -5.04 0.31 -16.23
N GLU A 86 -5.56 -0.53 -15.35
CA GLU A 86 -5.54 -0.26 -13.91
C GLU A 86 -4.11 -0.33 -13.38
N ILE A 87 -3.73 0.68 -12.59
CA ILE A 87 -2.45 0.73 -11.92
C ILE A 87 -2.64 0.26 -10.48
N GLY A 88 -1.93 -0.81 -10.11
CA GLY A 88 -2.01 -1.43 -8.79
C GLY A 88 -1.45 -0.55 -7.66
N GLU A 89 -1.47 -1.07 -6.43
CA GLU A 89 -1.08 -0.29 -5.24
C GLU A 89 0.33 0.31 -5.36
N ARG A 90 0.44 1.63 -5.13
CA ARG A 90 1.70 2.40 -5.27
C ARG A 90 2.38 2.22 -6.64
N GLY A 91 1.59 1.92 -7.67
CA GLY A 91 2.05 1.67 -9.02
C GLY A 91 2.95 0.44 -9.16
N ILE A 92 2.67 -0.67 -8.44
CA ILE A 92 3.47 -1.89 -8.50
C ILE A 92 3.72 -2.41 -9.94
N ASN A 93 2.83 -2.10 -10.87
CA ASN A 93 2.92 -2.48 -12.28
C ASN A 93 3.83 -1.59 -13.14
N LEU A 94 4.37 -0.49 -12.60
CA LEU A 94 5.18 0.47 -13.34
C LEU A 94 6.64 0.43 -12.85
N SER A 95 7.58 0.62 -13.78
CA SER A 95 8.98 0.86 -13.45
C SER A 95 9.17 2.22 -12.74
N GLY A 96 10.34 2.44 -12.14
CA GLY A 96 10.65 3.72 -11.48
C GLY A 96 10.52 4.93 -12.43
N GLY A 97 11.04 4.80 -13.65
CA GLY A 97 10.93 5.84 -14.67
C GLY A 97 9.50 6.06 -15.15
N GLN A 98 8.76 4.98 -15.42
CA GLN A 98 7.34 5.09 -15.79
C GLN A 98 6.51 5.84 -14.74
N LYS A 99 6.76 5.58 -13.45
CA LYS A 99 6.15 6.35 -12.36
C LYS A 99 6.49 7.84 -12.49
N ALA A 100 7.78 8.17 -12.61
CA ALA A 100 8.24 9.54 -12.75
C ALA A 100 7.56 10.25 -13.94
N ARG A 101 7.52 9.61 -15.11
CA ARG A 101 6.83 10.13 -16.32
C ARG A 101 5.34 10.37 -16.09
N VAL A 102 4.63 9.45 -15.42
CA VAL A 102 3.22 9.65 -15.05
C VAL A 102 3.04 10.83 -14.09
N ALA A 103 3.94 11.03 -13.13
CA ALA A 103 3.87 12.17 -12.22
C ALA A 103 4.14 13.51 -12.93
N ILE A 104 5.10 13.54 -13.85
CA ILE A 104 5.38 14.70 -14.69
C ILE A 104 4.17 14.99 -15.58
N ALA A 105 3.62 13.98 -16.26
CA ALA A 105 2.44 14.12 -17.09
C ALA A 105 1.25 14.69 -16.29
N ARG A 106 1.00 14.18 -15.08
CA ARG A 106 -0.01 14.71 -14.16
C ARG A 106 0.21 16.19 -13.83
N ALA A 107 1.45 16.60 -13.58
CA ALA A 107 1.78 18.00 -13.30
C ALA A 107 1.59 18.90 -14.53
N MET A 108 1.95 18.41 -15.73
CA MET A 108 1.82 19.14 -17.00
C MET A 108 0.36 19.25 -17.48
N TYR A 109 -0.46 18.24 -17.18
CA TYR A 109 -1.89 18.25 -17.53
C TYR A 109 -2.69 19.25 -16.70
N ARG A 110 -2.25 19.53 -15.46
CA ARG A 110 -2.96 20.42 -14.54
C ARG A 110 -2.93 21.86 -15.05
N SER A 111 -4.10 22.34 -15.48
CA SER A 111 -4.28 23.71 -15.94
C SER A 111 -4.29 24.74 -14.80
N GLY A 112 -3.84 25.96 -15.11
CA GLY A 112 -3.93 27.12 -14.21
C GLY A 112 -2.94 27.15 -13.06
N THR A 113 -1.84 26.40 -13.13
CA THR A 113 -0.75 26.46 -12.16
C THR A 113 0.27 27.53 -12.58
N ASP A 114 0.75 28.30 -11.62
CA ASP A 114 1.66 29.44 -11.85
C ASP A 114 3.11 29.07 -11.52
N VAL A 115 3.29 28.13 -10.59
CA VAL A 115 4.58 27.63 -10.13
C VAL A 115 4.63 26.12 -10.28
N LEU A 116 5.66 25.61 -10.94
CA LEU A 116 5.95 24.19 -11.10
C LEU A 116 7.21 23.84 -10.31
N ILE A 117 7.06 23.00 -9.29
CA ILE A 117 8.14 22.51 -8.45
C ILE A 117 8.36 21.03 -8.78
N LEU A 118 9.60 20.67 -9.09
CA LEU A 118 9.99 19.33 -9.51
C LEU A 118 11.18 18.87 -8.65
N ASP A 119 10.99 17.89 -7.79
CA ASP A 119 12.04 17.36 -6.91
C ASP A 119 12.63 16.07 -7.50
N GLU A 120 13.79 16.17 -8.16
CA GLU A 120 14.50 15.07 -8.85
C GLU A 120 13.65 14.24 -9.85
N PRO A 121 12.84 14.88 -10.73
CA PRO A 121 11.90 14.16 -11.60
C PRO A 121 12.57 13.29 -12.69
N LEU A 122 13.85 13.54 -13.03
CA LEU A 122 14.56 12.87 -14.14
C LEU A 122 15.59 11.83 -13.65
N SER A 123 15.66 11.56 -12.35
CA SER A 123 16.72 10.74 -11.75
C SER A 123 16.66 9.26 -12.17
N ALA A 124 15.47 8.73 -12.43
CA ALA A 124 15.24 7.35 -12.86
C ALA A 124 15.22 7.17 -14.38
N GLU A 125 15.38 8.26 -15.14
CA GLU A 125 15.32 8.28 -16.60
C GLU A 125 16.72 8.14 -17.20
N ASP A 126 16.82 7.43 -18.32
CA ASP A 126 18.03 7.46 -19.13
C ASP A 126 18.26 8.88 -19.71
N PRO A 127 19.51 9.24 -20.07
CA PRO A 127 19.81 10.59 -20.54
C PRO A 127 18.97 11.02 -21.75
N HIS A 128 18.70 10.13 -22.71
CA HIS A 128 17.96 10.50 -23.92
C HIS A 128 16.51 10.88 -23.59
N VAL A 129 15.82 10.05 -22.81
CA VAL A 129 14.45 10.34 -22.37
C VAL A 129 14.42 11.54 -21.43
N ALA A 130 15.39 11.68 -20.52
CA ALA A 130 15.51 12.83 -19.63
C ALA A 130 15.63 14.15 -20.39
N HIS A 131 16.46 14.21 -21.44
CA HIS A 131 16.59 15.37 -22.31
C HIS A 131 15.28 15.70 -23.05
N ALA A 132 14.62 14.68 -23.61
CA ALA A 132 13.35 14.87 -24.31
C ALA A 132 12.27 15.43 -23.38
N ILE A 133 12.13 14.87 -22.18
CA ILE A 133 11.19 15.37 -21.16
C ILE A 133 11.56 16.80 -20.74
N PHE A 134 12.84 17.08 -20.54
CA PHE A 134 13.29 18.43 -20.16
C PHE A 134 12.91 19.46 -21.24
N ASP A 135 13.09 19.12 -22.51
CA ASP A 135 12.83 20.01 -23.64
C ASP A 135 11.34 20.21 -23.88
N GLU A 136 10.60 19.10 -24.01
CA GLU A 136 9.20 19.13 -24.39
C GLU A 136 8.30 19.48 -23.20
N CYS A 137 8.46 18.84 -22.04
CA CYS A 137 7.63 19.15 -20.86
C CYS A 137 8.09 20.44 -20.16
N ILE A 138 9.32 20.46 -19.67
CA ILE A 138 9.76 21.47 -18.70
C ILE A 138 10.01 22.81 -19.40
N VAL A 139 10.63 22.82 -20.57
CA VAL A 139 10.96 24.08 -21.26
C VAL A 139 9.81 24.57 -22.15
N LYS A 140 9.19 23.71 -22.97
CA LYS A 140 8.14 24.12 -23.90
C LYS A 140 6.75 24.16 -23.28
N LEU A 141 6.22 23.04 -22.75
CA LEU A 141 4.86 23.01 -22.22
C LEU A 141 4.68 23.91 -20.99
N ALA A 142 5.62 23.88 -20.05
CA ALA A 142 5.58 24.71 -18.85
C ALA A 142 6.19 26.12 -19.04
N ALA A 143 6.37 26.59 -20.29
CA ALA A 143 7.06 27.85 -20.60
C ALA A 143 6.48 29.08 -19.87
N GLY A 144 5.16 29.12 -19.70
CA GLY A 144 4.43 30.22 -19.04
C GLY A 144 4.48 30.21 -17.51
N GLN A 145 5.10 29.21 -16.88
CA GLN A 145 5.14 29.02 -15.43
C GLN A 145 6.49 29.38 -14.84
N THR A 146 6.52 29.71 -13.54
CA THR A 146 7.77 29.73 -12.77
C THR A 146 8.19 28.30 -12.46
N ARG A 147 9.38 27.88 -12.90
CA ARG A 147 9.83 26.48 -12.79
C ARG A 147 11.00 26.35 -11.83
N LEU A 148 10.82 25.55 -10.78
CA LEU A 148 11.86 25.20 -9.81
C LEU A 148 12.13 23.70 -9.93
N LEU A 149 13.33 23.37 -10.41
CA LEU A 149 13.77 22.00 -10.59
C LEU A 149 14.95 21.71 -9.66
N VAL A 150 14.81 20.69 -8.82
CA VAL A 150 15.90 20.11 -8.03
C VAL A 150 16.57 19.02 -8.86
N VAL A 151 17.89 19.11 -8.98
CA VAL A 151 18.69 18.27 -9.84
C VAL A 151 19.86 17.69 -9.04
N ASN A 152 20.02 16.38 -9.13
CA ASN A 152 21.13 15.64 -8.52
C ASN A 152 21.75 14.60 -9.48
N SER A 153 21.15 14.44 -10.67
CA SER A 153 21.62 13.71 -11.84
C SER A 153 21.56 14.63 -13.07
N HIS A 154 22.06 14.23 -14.24
CA HIS A 154 21.94 15.03 -15.48
C HIS A 154 22.42 16.48 -15.34
N TYR A 155 23.65 16.66 -14.82
CA TYR A 155 24.27 17.98 -14.58
C TYR A 155 24.51 18.77 -15.87
N ASP A 156 24.54 18.10 -17.01
CA ASP A 156 24.55 18.67 -18.36
C ASP A 156 23.38 19.65 -18.61
N LEU A 157 22.22 19.41 -17.97
CA LEU A 157 21.04 20.28 -18.08
C LEU A 157 21.22 21.63 -17.38
N LEU A 158 22.23 21.78 -16.51
CA LEU A 158 22.45 23.02 -15.76
C LEU A 158 22.82 24.20 -16.66
N ALA A 159 23.47 23.96 -17.79
CA ALA A 159 23.79 25.00 -18.77
C ALA A 159 22.54 25.70 -19.33
N ARG A 160 21.38 25.03 -19.27
CA ARG A 160 20.08 25.55 -19.72
C ARG A 160 19.37 26.38 -18.66
N ALA A 161 19.85 26.39 -17.42
CA ALA A 161 19.21 27.07 -16.31
C ALA A 161 19.45 28.58 -16.35
N GLN A 162 18.38 29.37 -16.23
CA GLN A 162 18.47 30.83 -16.09
C GLN A 162 19.09 31.24 -14.75
N HIS A 163 18.82 30.46 -13.70
CA HIS A 163 19.32 30.70 -12.36
C HIS A 163 19.57 29.38 -11.65
N ILE A 164 20.72 29.26 -10.99
CA ILE A 164 21.16 28.09 -10.25
C ILE A 164 21.37 28.46 -8.80
N VAL A 165 20.90 27.61 -7.89
CA VAL A 165 21.12 27.70 -6.44
C VAL A 165 21.90 26.46 -6.00
N MET A 166 23.10 26.66 -5.48
CA MET A 166 23.97 25.61 -4.96
C MET A 166 23.79 25.47 -3.46
N MET A 167 23.34 24.30 -3.02
CA MET A 167 23.20 23.96 -1.60
C MET A 167 24.37 23.12 -1.09
N HIS A 168 24.88 23.51 0.08
CA HIS A 168 25.95 22.80 0.79
C HIS A 168 25.64 22.82 2.30
N ASP A 169 25.66 21.65 2.95
CA ASP A 169 25.43 21.48 4.39
C ASP A 169 24.22 22.27 4.95
N GLY A 170 23.08 22.24 4.24
CA GLY A 170 21.84 22.90 4.68
C GLY A 170 21.80 24.41 4.44
N ALA A 171 22.79 25.00 3.78
CA ALA A 171 22.85 26.41 3.44
C ALA A 171 23.01 26.65 1.93
N ILE A 172 22.62 27.84 1.46
CA ILE A 172 22.89 28.30 0.10
C ILE A 172 24.34 28.76 0.04
N ALA A 173 25.18 28.05 -0.72
CA ALA A 173 26.60 28.34 -0.88
C ALA A 173 26.87 29.33 -2.01
N ALA A 174 26.11 29.25 -3.11
CA ALA A 174 26.15 30.21 -4.20
C ALA A 174 24.82 30.23 -4.96
N GLN A 175 24.56 31.33 -5.65
CA GLN A 175 23.43 31.45 -6.56
C GLN A 175 23.76 32.43 -7.70
N GLY A 176 23.26 32.17 -8.91
CA GLY A 176 23.56 33.01 -10.06
C GLY A 176 23.34 32.31 -11.40
N SER A 177 23.95 32.84 -12.46
CA SER A 177 24.03 32.18 -13.77
C SER A 177 24.94 30.95 -13.71
N TYR A 178 24.83 30.07 -14.70
CA TYR A 178 25.68 28.87 -14.83
C TYR A 178 27.17 29.20 -14.72
N GLU A 179 27.64 30.19 -15.48
CA GLU A 179 29.05 30.62 -15.47
C GLU A 179 29.52 31.11 -14.09
N SER A 180 28.68 31.87 -13.39
CA SER A 180 29.02 32.42 -12.07
C SER A 180 29.16 31.33 -11.01
N VAL A 181 28.24 30.35 -11.01
CA VAL A 181 28.29 29.21 -10.08
C VAL A 181 29.44 28.28 -10.42
N LEU A 182 29.71 28.04 -11.71
CA LEU A 182 30.80 27.18 -12.15
C LEU A 182 32.19 27.75 -11.82
N ALA A 183 32.36 29.07 -11.89
CA ALA A 183 33.61 29.73 -11.47
C ALA A 183 33.93 29.50 -9.98
N GLN A 184 32.90 29.40 -9.13
CA GLN A 184 33.04 29.13 -7.70
C GLN A 184 33.13 27.63 -7.40
N PHE A 185 32.50 26.79 -8.22
CA PHE A 185 32.44 25.34 -8.06
C PHE A 185 32.80 24.59 -9.35
N PRO A 186 34.09 24.54 -9.75
CA PRO A 186 34.51 23.94 -11.02
C PRO A 186 34.21 22.44 -11.15
N HIS A 187 34.04 21.75 -10.02
CA HIS A 187 33.75 20.31 -9.99
C HIS A 187 32.39 19.94 -10.64
N LEU A 188 31.47 20.91 -10.77
CA LEU A 188 30.21 20.71 -11.48
C LEU A 188 30.41 20.42 -12.98
N ALA A 189 31.44 21.01 -13.62
CA ALA A 189 31.77 20.72 -15.03
C ALA A 189 32.43 19.34 -15.23
N THR A 190 33.13 18.81 -14.23
CA THR A 190 33.68 17.45 -14.30
C THR A 190 32.62 16.37 -14.16
N LEU A 191 31.45 16.69 -13.60
CA LEU A 191 30.32 15.76 -13.52
C LEU A 191 29.57 15.68 -14.85
N ASP A 192 29.48 16.81 -15.58
CA ASP A 192 28.97 16.91 -16.95
C ASP A 192 29.76 16.02 -17.93
N THR A 193 31.10 16.03 -17.83
CA THR A 193 31.99 15.26 -18.74
C THR A 193 32.04 13.75 -18.48
N ARG A 194 31.70 13.28 -17.27
CA ARG A 194 31.68 11.83 -16.98
C ARG A 194 30.52 11.10 -17.67
N ILE A 195 29.39 11.79 -17.86
CA ILE A 195 28.22 11.22 -18.55
C ILE A 195 28.48 11.17 -20.07
N GLN A 196 29.19 12.15 -20.64
CA GLN A 196 29.58 12.12 -22.06
C GLN A 196 30.69 11.11 -22.38
N GLY A 197 31.55 10.77 -21.42
CA GLY A 197 32.70 9.87 -21.61
C GLY A 197 32.38 8.37 -21.58
N ASP A 198 31.24 7.97 -21.02
CA ASP A 198 30.89 6.54 -20.84
C ASP A 198 30.10 5.95 -22.02
N ASN A 199 29.42 6.79 -22.80
CA ASN A 199 28.66 6.35 -23.97
C ASN A 199 29.52 5.94 -25.19
N THR A 200 30.83 6.24 -25.18
CA THR A 200 31.73 5.91 -26.30
C THR A 200 32.65 4.72 -26.04
N LYS A 201 32.65 4.14 -24.83
CA LYS A 201 33.52 3.00 -24.49
C LYS A 201 32.78 1.71 -24.11
N SER A 202 31.51 1.80 -23.70
CA SER A 202 30.72 0.61 -23.32
C SER A 202 30.32 -0.30 -24.51
N TYR A 203 30.25 0.24 -25.74
CA TYR A 203 29.86 -0.54 -26.93
C TYR A 203 31.01 -1.21 -27.69
N ALA A 204 32.27 -0.98 -27.32
CA ALA A 204 33.43 -1.57 -28.01
C ALA A 204 34.13 -2.71 -27.24
N GLU A 205 33.83 -2.88 -25.94
CA GLU A 205 34.55 -3.84 -25.08
C GLU A 205 33.70 -5.08 -24.70
N SER A 206 32.40 -5.10 -25.04
CA SER A 206 31.50 -6.24 -24.82
C SER A 206 31.40 -7.23 -26.00
N VAL A 207 32.07 -6.97 -27.14
CA VAL A 207 32.05 -7.85 -28.33
C VAL A 207 33.26 -8.80 -28.39
N ALA A 208 34.25 -8.67 -27.49
CA ALA A 208 35.50 -9.42 -27.58
C ALA A 208 35.70 -10.55 -26.55
N VAL A 209 34.73 -10.83 -25.66
CA VAL A 209 34.94 -11.79 -24.53
C VAL A 209 33.88 -12.90 -24.44
N ALA A 210 33.02 -13.09 -25.45
CA ALA A 210 31.99 -14.15 -25.44
C ALA A 210 32.18 -15.19 -26.56
N ALA A 211 33.43 -15.59 -26.79
CA ALA A 211 33.74 -16.80 -27.55
C ALA A 211 34.63 -17.70 -26.67
N GLU A 212 34.00 -18.50 -25.82
CA GLU A 212 34.29 -19.92 -25.59
C GLU A 212 33.49 -20.45 -24.39
N ASP A 213 32.91 -21.64 -24.61
CA ASP A 213 32.30 -22.59 -23.67
C ASP A 213 30.97 -22.27 -22.95
N GLY A 214 29.95 -23.06 -23.32
CA GLY A 214 29.55 -24.14 -22.42
C GLY A 214 28.18 -24.04 -21.73
N ASP A 215 27.16 -24.54 -22.44
CA ASP A 215 26.02 -25.34 -21.95
C ASP A 215 24.88 -24.74 -21.10
N ASP A 216 23.69 -25.29 -21.42
CA ASP A 216 22.43 -25.39 -20.66
C ASP A 216 21.57 -24.15 -20.35
N ASP A 217 20.53 -23.97 -21.18
CA ASP A 217 19.13 -24.39 -20.90
C ASP A 217 18.12 -23.33 -21.37
N VAL A 218 17.54 -23.59 -22.55
CA VAL A 218 16.57 -22.71 -23.23
C VAL A 218 15.17 -23.27 -23.00
N LEU A 219 14.36 -22.61 -22.16
CA LEU A 219 12.92 -22.83 -22.11
C LEU A 219 12.24 -22.15 -23.31
N GLN A 220 12.15 -22.90 -24.41
CA GLN A 220 11.34 -22.57 -25.57
C GLN A 220 9.86 -22.90 -25.31
N VAL A 221 9.04 -21.89 -25.59
CA VAL A 221 7.59 -21.93 -25.70
C VAL A 221 7.17 -23.00 -26.71
N SER A 222 6.45 -24.04 -26.25
CA SER A 222 5.88 -25.06 -27.13
C SER A 222 4.47 -24.66 -27.57
N SER A 223 4.37 -24.36 -28.86
CA SER A 223 3.14 -24.33 -29.66
C SER A 223 2.68 -25.75 -30.00
N SER A 224 1.38 -25.96 -29.85
CA SER A 224 0.64 -27.19 -30.13
C SER A 224 0.64 -27.63 -31.60
N GLU A 225 0.79 -28.93 -31.86
CA GLU A 225 0.24 -29.60 -33.04
C GLU A 225 -0.37 -30.97 -32.73
N HIS A 226 -1.44 -31.23 -33.49
CA HIS A 226 -2.34 -32.38 -33.65
C HIS A 226 -1.85 -33.81 -33.34
N GLN A 227 -2.77 -34.62 -32.80
CA GLN A 227 -3.14 -35.92 -33.39
C GLN A 227 -4.53 -36.41 -32.91
N ASN A 228 -5.31 -36.90 -33.88
CA ASN A 228 -6.59 -37.61 -33.73
C ASN A 228 -6.37 -39.04 -33.22
N VAL A 229 -7.39 -39.65 -32.58
CA VAL A 229 -8.10 -40.87 -33.04
C VAL A 229 -9.17 -41.31 -32.01
N GLU A 230 -10.42 -41.43 -32.53
CA GLU A 230 -11.57 -42.33 -32.24
C GLU A 230 -12.06 -42.53 -30.78
N ALA A 231 -13.24 -42.06 -30.40
CA ALA A 231 -14.62 -42.47 -30.74
C ALA A 231 -15.14 -43.66 -29.89
N ASP A 232 -16.01 -43.36 -28.92
CA ASP A 232 -17.19 -44.17 -28.67
C ASP A 232 -18.33 -43.38 -28.00
N THR A 233 -19.55 -43.88 -28.24
CA THR A 233 -20.84 -43.19 -28.38
C THR A 233 -21.67 -42.87 -27.11
N ASN A 234 -22.59 -41.88 -27.29
CA ASN A 234 -23.89 -41.62 -26.60
C ASN A 234 -23.84 -41.26 -25.10
N GLU A 235 -24.57 -40.26 -24.56
CA GLU A 235 -25.99 -39.94 -24.71
C GLU A 235 -26.32 -38.50 -24.21
N ALA A 236 -27.58 -38.08 -24.35
CA ALA A 236 -28.06 -36.71 -24.55
C ALA A 236 -28.32 -35.80 -23.32
N ALA A 237 -28.49 -34.50 -23.65
CA ALA A 237 -29.44 -33.52 -23.07
C ALA A 237 -28.96 -32.55 -21.96
N LYS A 238 -28.65 -31.30 -22.34
CA LYS A 238 -29.52 -30.10 -22.24
C LYS A 238 -28.70 -28.82 -22.41
N ALA A 239 -29.14 -28.00 -23.35
CA ALA A 239 -28.61 -26.67 -23.60
C ALA A 239 -29.14 -25.67 -22.55
N GLU A 240 -28.24 -24.94 -21.92
CA GLU A 240 -28.50 -23.58 -21.44
C GLU A 240 -27.39 -22.66 -21.92
N VAL A 241 -27.81 -21.65 -22.68
CA VAL A 241 -26.98 -20.61 -23.26
C VAL A 241 -26.55 -19.67 -22.15
N VAL A 242 -25.32 -19.82 -21.66
CA VAL A 242 -24.67 -18.78 -20.86
C VAL A 242 -23.87 -17.90 -21.82
N GLN A 243 -24.39 -16.69 -22.04
CA GLN A 243 -23.68 -15.64 -22.77
C GLN A 243 -22.34 -15.35 -22.08
N LYS A 244 -21.28 -15.51 -22.87
CA LYS A 244 -19.89 -15.14 -22.55
C LYS A 244 -19.85 -13.62 -22.30
N PRO A 245 -19.35 -13.11 -21.16
CA PRO A 245 -19.00 -11.70 -21.10
C PRO A 245 -17.72 -11.49 -21.92
N GLU A 246 -17.78 -10.50 -22.81
CA GLU A 246 -16.69 -10.03 -23.65
C GLU A 246 -15.42 -9.71 -22.85
N ASN A 247 -14.28 -9.77 -23.54
CA ASN A 247 -12.92 -9.38 -23.12
C ASN A 247 -12.83 -7.97 -22.48
N LYS A 248 -13.36 -7.78 -21.27
CA LYS A 248 -13.13 -6.60 -20.41
C LYS A 248 -12.42 -6.95 -19.09
N ALA A 249 -12.02 -8.22 -18.92
CA ALA A 249 -11.37 -8.71 -17.70
C ALA A 249 -9.83 -8.71 -17.78
N ALA A 250 -9.25 -8.60 -18.97
CA ALA A 250 -7.81 -8.36 -19.10
C ALA A 250 -7.53 -6.95 -18.56
N GLY A 251 -6.73 -6.80 -17.52
CA GLY A 251 -6.28 -5.49 -17.01
C GLY A 251 -6.99 -4.92 -15.77
N ARG A 252 -7.96 -5.65 -15.17
CA ARG A 252 -8.51 -5.30 -13.86
C ARG A 252 -7.75 -6.02 -12.74
N LEU A 253 -6.90 -5.29 -12.04
CA LEU A 253 -6.04 -5.80 -10.97
C LEU A 253 -6.73 -5.70 -9.62
N ILE A 254 -7.61 -4.71 -9.44
CA ILE A 254 -8.27 -4.43 -8.17
C ILE A 254 -9.66 -5.08 -8.19
N ARG A 255 -9.80 -6.15 -7.40
CA ARG A 255 -11.12 -6.71 -7.07
C ARG A 255 -11.67 -5.99 -5.85
N ALA A 256 -12.90 -5.47 -5.96
CA ALA A 256 -13.59 -4.98 -4.79
C ALA A 256 -13.82 -6.15 -3.82
N GLU A 257 -13.63 -5.91 -2.53
CA GLU A 257 -13.93 -6.89 -1.49
C GLU A 257 -15.42 -7.28 -1.56
N ASP A 258 -15.68 -8.55 -1.87
CA ASP A 258 -17.05 -9.07 -1.87
C ASP A 258 -17.58 -9.19 -0.44
N ARG A 259 -18.71 -8.52 -0.17
CA ARG A 259 -19.37 -8.55 1.14
C ARG A 259 -20.66 -9.34 1.08
N VAL A 260 -20.68 -10.49 1.74
CA VAL A 260 -21.90 -11.27 1.94
C VAL A 260 -22.80 -10.51 2.93
N LYS A 261 -23.98 -10.07 2.49
CA LYS A 261 -24.99 -9.43 3.34
C LYS A 261 -26.00 -10.46 3.82
N GLY A 262 -26.08 -10.71 5.12
CA GLY A 262 -27.03 -11.68 5.68
C GLY A 262 -26.77 -12.02 7.14
N LYS A 263 -27.46 -13.05 7.65
CA LYS A 263 -27.20 -13.63 8.98
C LYS A 263 -25.91 -14.46 8.93
N VAL A 264 -25.10 -14.37 9.99
CA VAL A 264 -23.90 -15.20 10.13
C VAL A 264 -24.31 -16.67 10.24
N GLY A 265 -23.74 -17.52 9.39
CA GLY A 265 -24.00 -18.96 9.41
C GLY A 265 -23.44 -19.63 10.67
N ALA A 266 -24.10 -20.68 11.16
CA ALA A 266 -23.63 -21.46 12.32
C ALA A 266 -22.23 -22.07 12.12
N SER A 267 -21.81 -22.27 10.86
CA SER A 267 -20.47 -22.70 10.49
C SER A 267 -19.38 -21.72 10.93
N VAL A 268 -19.65 -20.42 10.93
CA VAL A 268 -18.67 -19.39 11.34
C VAL A 268 -18.41 -19.46 12.84
N TYR A 269 -19.46 -19.69 13.63
CA TYR A 269 -19.31 -19.91 15.08
C TYR A 269 -18.56 -21.20 15.37
N LYS A 270 -18.84 -22.27 14.63
CA LYS A 270 -18.11 -23.53 14.76
C LYS A 270 -16.62 -23.33 14.43
N ALA A 271 -16.31 -22.65 13.32
CA ALA A 271 -14.94 -22.36 12.91
C ALA A 271 -14.18 -21.58 14.00
N TYR A 272 -14.79 -20.53 14.57
CA TYR A 272 -14.19 -19.77 15.67
C TYR A 272 -13.78 -20.64 16.87
N PHE A 273 -14.65 -21.58 17.26
CA PHE A 273 -14.36 -22.47 18.40
C PHE A 273 -13.46 -23.65 18.04
N ASP A 274 -13.47 -24.12 16.79
CA ASP A 274 -12.53 -25.13 16.28
C ASP A 274 -11.07 -24.63 16.43
N GLU A 275 -10.84 -23.33 16.27
CA GLU A 275 -9.53 -22.68 16.46
C GLU A 275 -9.03 -22.66 17.92
N THR A 276 -9.80 -23.17 18.89
CA THR A 276 -9.31 -23.30 20.28
C THR A 276 -8.32 -24.47 20.45
N GLY A 277 -8.15 -25.31 19.41
CA GLY A 277 -7.29 -26.51 19.42
C GLY A 277 -8.00 -27.80 19.86
N PHE A 278 -9.31 -27.72 20.13
CA PHE A 278 -10.19 -28.85 20.39
C PHE A 278 -11.38 -28.76 19.43
N ASN A 279 -12.11 -29.86 19.21
CA ASN A 279 -13.34 -29.84 18.40
C ASN A 279 -14.31 -28.77 18.95
N GLY A 280 -14.69 -27.81 18.13
CA GLY A 280 -15.46 -26.62 18.52
C GLY A 280 -16.81 -26.96 19.12
N LEU A 281 -17.43 -28.07 18.73
CA LEU A 281 -18.66 -28.56 19.37
C LEU A 281 -18.44 -28.97 20.83
N VAL A 282 -17.27 -29.54 21.14
CA VAL A 282 -16.90 -29.89 22.52
C VAL A 282 -16.66 -28.63 23.33
N VAL A 283 -15.94 -27.64 22.77
CA VAL A 283 -15.68 -26.35 23.45
C VAL A 283 -17.00 -25.65 23.76
N ILE A 284 -17.90 -25.55 22.78
CA ILE A 284 -19.25 -24.97 22.97
C ILE A 284 -20.00 -25.73 24.07
N PHE A 285 -19.98 -27.06 24.04
CA PHE A 285 -20.64 -27.88 25.05
C PHE A 285 -20.08 -27.63 26.46
N VAL A 286 -18.76 -27.57 26.63
CA VAL A 286 -18.13 -27.32 27.94
C VAL A 286 -18.44 -25.91 28.43
N VAL A 287 -18.44 -24.90 27.56
CA VAL A 287 -18.82 -23.52 27.91
C VAL A 287 -20.28 -23.45 28.36
N VAL A 288 -21.19 -24.11 27.63
CA VAL A 288 -22.62 -24.20 28.00
C VAL A 288 -22.78 -24.93 29.32
N LEU A 289 -22.10 -26.05 29.54
CA LEU A 289 -22.15 -26.82 30.78
C LEU A 289 -21.64 -26.00 31.98
N ALA A 290 -20.52 -25.29 31.82
CA ALA A 290 -19.97 -24.39 32.85
C ALA A 290 -20.94 -23.25 33.16
N TYR A 291 -21.62 -22.71 32.13
CA TYR A 291 -22.65 -21.68 32.31
C TYR A 291 -23.85 -22.23 33.07
N CYS A 292 -24.39 -23.39 32.69
CA CYS A 292 -25.51 -24.04 33.35
C CYS A 292 -25.19 -24.37 34.82
N THR A 293 -24.00 -24.88 35.09
CA THR A 293 -23.55 -25.22 36.46
C THR A 293 -23.43 -23.98 37.33
N GLY A 294 -22.84 -22.91 36.81
CA GLY A 294 -22.76 -21.62 37.50
C GLY A 294 -24.14 -21.01 37.78
N GLN A 295 -25.08 -21.11 36.82
CA GLN A 295 -26.45 -20.62 37.02
C GLN A 295 -27.25 -21.46 38.02
N ALA A 296 -27.05 -22.78 38.05
CA ALA A 296 -27.65 -23.65 39.05
C ALA A 296 -27.15 -23.28 40.46
N ALA A 297 -25.84 -23.12 40.64
CA ALA A 297 -25.26 -22.70 41.92
C ALA A 297 -25.81 -21.34 42.39
N ARG A 298 -25.94 -20.38 41.47
CA ARG A 298 -26.54 -19.06 41.77
C ARG A 298 -28.00 -19.19 42.20
N THR A 299 -28.78 -20.02 41.51
CA THR A 299 -30.18 -20.28 41.87
C THR A 299 -30.30 -20.89 43.27
N VAL A 300 -29.38 -21.79 43.66
CA VAL A 300 -29.33 -22.35 45.02
C VAL A 300 -29.02 -21.28 46.06
N VAL A 301 -28.07 -20.40 45.79
CA VAL A 301 -27.75 -19.25 46.66
C VAL A 301 -28.96 -18.35 46.84
N ASP A 302 -29.67 -18.01 45.77
CA ASP A 302 -30.85 -17.13 45.81
C ASP A 302 -32.05 -17.80 46.52
N TRP A 303 -32.19 -19.13 46.39
CA TRP A 303 -33.25 -19.90 47.05
C TRP A 303 -33.01 -20.12 48.55
N TRP A 304 -31.74 -20.24 48.97
CA TRP A 304 -31.36 -20.64 50.32
C TRP A 304 -31.93 -19.75 51.45
N PRO A 305 -31.95 -18.41 51.36
CA PRO A 305 -32.57 -17.56 52.38
C PRO A 305 -34.06 -17.88 52.61
N GLY A 306 -34.79 -18.24 51.55
CA GLY A 306 -36.20 -18.63 51.64
C GLY A 306 -36.39 -19.97 52.34
N HIS A 307 -35.48 -20.92 52.12
CA HIS A 307 -35.46 -22.20 52.84
C HIS A 307 -35.10 -22.00 54.32
N TRP A 308 -34.05 -21.21 54.59
CA TRP A 308 -33.62 -20.88 55.94
C TRP A 308 -34.73 -20.22 56.76
N ALA A 309 -35.43 -19.23 56.19
CA ALA A 309 -36.53 -18.53 56.86
C ALA A 309 -37.72 -19.45 57.23
N ARG A 310 -37.99 -20.49 56.43
CA ARG A 310 -39.08 -21.46 56.68
C ARG A 310 -38.72 -22.48 57.77
N ASN A 311 -37.45 -22.83 57.87
CA ASN A 311 -36.97 -23.90 58.76
C ASN A 311 -36.45 -23.38 60.11
N MET A 312 -36.47 -22.06 60.34
CA MET A 312 -36.05 -21.46 61.60
C MET A 312 -37.08 -21.72 62.72
N PRO A 313 -36.70 -22.36 63.85
CA PRO A 313 -37.63 -22.65 64.94
C PRO A 313 -38.25 -21.37 65.52
N ARG A 314 -39.58 -21.35 65.70
CA ARG A 314 -40.29 -20.21 66.29
C ARG A 314 -40.41 -20.40 67.82
N ARG A 315 -39.63 -19.60 68.57
CA ARG A 315 -39.58 -19.46 70.05
C ARG A 315 -39.26 -20.73 70.86
N GLY A 316 -38.28 -20.63 71.77
CA GLY A 316 -38.06 -21.59 72.88
C GLY A 316 -36.80 -22.46 72.83
N VAL A 317 -35.97 -22.35 71.79
CA VAL A 317 -34.68 -23.07 71.66
C VAL A 317 -33.57 -22.05 71.38
N ASP A 318 -32.36 -22.28 71.89
CA ASP A 318 -31.19 -21.38 71.76
C ASP A 318 -31.02 -20.87 70.30
N PRO A 319 -31.20 -19.55 70.05
CA PRO A 319 -31.12 -18.96 68.70
C PRO A 319 -29.77 -19.22 68.00
N THR A 320 -28.73 -19.44 68.80
CA THR A 320 -27.33 -19.55 68.36
C THR A 320 -27.07 -20.81 67.53
N TYR A 321 -27.74 -21.94 67.82
CA TYR A 321 -27.48 -23.22 67.12
C TYR A 321 -28.09 -23.27 65.72
N SER A 322 -29.31 -22.74 65.55
CA SER A 322 -29.99 -22.69 64.25
C SER A 322 -29.47 -21.56 63.36
N GLY A 323 -29.08 -20.40 63.92
CA GLY A 323 -28.51 -19.30 63.13
C GLY A 323 -27.12 -19.60 62.56
N THR A 324 -26.26 -20.26 63.35
CA THR A 324 -24.86 -20.51 62.95
C THR A 324 -24.73 -21.60 61.90
N ASN A 325 -25.40 -22.75 62.04
CA ASN A 325 -25.31 -23.84 61.07
C ASN A 325 -25.85 -23.45 59.68
N PHE A 326 -27.06 -22.86 59.60
CA PHE A 326 -27.63 -22.43 58.32
C PHE A 326 -26.84 -21.26 57.69
N GLY A 327 -26.26 -20.38 58.52
CA GLY A 327 -25.38 -19.30 58.08
C GLY A 327 -24.06 -19.82 57.50
N MET A 328 -23.47 -20.85 58.11
CA MET A 328 -22.23 -21.48 57.59
C MET A 328 -22.45 -22.17 56.24
N TRP A 329 -23.58 -22.86 56.05
CA TRP A 329 -23.96 -23.41 54.74
C TRP A 329 -24.17 -22.32 53.69
N TYR A 330 -24.83 -21.23 54.05
CA TYR A 330 -25.02 -20.09 53.14
C TYR A 330 -23.69 -19.46 52.71
N LEU A 331 -22.77 -19.26 53.66
CA LEU A 331 -21.41 -18.80 53.39
C LEU A 331 -20.69 -19.76 52.44
N GLY A 332 -20.83 -21.07 52.64
CA GLY A 332 -20.28 -22.11 51.76
C GLY A 332 -20.82 -22.01 50.32
N PHE A 333 -22.14 -21.85 50.14
CA PHE A 333 -22.72 -21.66 48.80
C PHE A 333 -22.27 -20.36 48.14
N LEU A 334 -22.12 -19.28 48.91
CA LEU A 334 -21.67 -17.99 48.41
C LEU A 334 -20.22 -18.04 47.93
N VAL A 335 -19.34 -18.69 48.69
CA VAL A 335 -17.95 -18.95 48.28
C VAL A 335 -17.91 -19.83 47.03
N LEU A 336 -18.65 -20.93 47.01
CA LEU A 336 -18.71 -21.84 45.85
C LEU A 336 -19.21 -21.13 44.59
N CYS A 337 -20.28 -20.32 44.69
CA CYS A 337 -20.81 -19.54 43.58
C CYS A 337 -19.80 -18.51 43.05
N THR A 338 -19.04 -17.88 43.95
CA THR A 338 -17.99 -16.91 43.58
C THR A 338 -16.86 -17.60 42.83
N VAL A 339 -16.39 -18.76 43.34
CA VAL A 339 -15.34 -19.56 42.70
C VAL A 339 -15.79 -20.05 41.32
N LEU A 340 -17.00 -20.59 41.19
CA LEU A 340 -17.54 -21.05 39.90
C LEU A 340 -17.72 -19.89 38.90
N SER A 341 -18.17 -18.73 39.37
CA SER A 341 -18.34 -17.55 38.51
C SER A 341 -17.00 -17.02 37.99
N PHE A 342 -15.99 -16.98 38.86
CA PHE A 342 -14.64 -16.57 38.51
C PHE A 342 -13.96 -17.57 37.57
N GLY A 343 -14.08 -18.88 37.87
CA GLY A 343 -13.56 -19.95 37.01
C GLY A 343 -14.17 -19.93 35.62
N ARG A 344 -15.49 -19.69 35.50
CA ARG A 344 -16.15 -19.50 34.21
C ARG A 344 -15.60 -18.29 33.44
N ALA A 345 -15.38 -17.17 34.12
CA ALA A 345 -14.83 -15.96 33.49
C ALA A 345 -13.41 -16.22 32.94
N LEU A 346 -12.54 -16.86 33.72
CA LEU A 346 -11.20 -17.25 33.28
C LEU A 346 -11.25 -18.21 32.10
N MET A 347 -12.11 -19.23 32.15
CA MET A 347 -12.27 -20.20 31.07
C MET A 347 -12.66 -19.54 29.74
N ILE A 348 -13.61 -18.58 29.77
CA ILE A 348 -14.04 -17.85 28.57
C ILE A 348 -12.89 -16.99 28.04
N ILE A 349 -12.20 -16.25 28.93
CA ILE A 349 -11.06 -15.40 28.53
C ILE A 349 -9.96 -16.25 27.89
N GLU A 350 -9.59 -17.36 28.51
CA GLU A 350 -8.56 -18.26 27.99
C GLU A 350 -8.97 -18.87 26.63
N SER A 351 -10.23 -19.29 26.48
CA SER A 351 -10.75 -19.82 25.21
C SER A 351 -10.71 -18.76 24.09
N CYS A 352 -11.12 -17.52 24.39
CA CYS A 352 -11.08 -16.42 23.43
C CYS A 352 -9.66 -16.01 23.06
N VAL A 353 -8.73 -15.96 24.02
CA VAL A 353 -7.33 -15.62 23.76
C VAL A 353 -6.68 -16.69 22.88
N ARG A 354 -6.89 -17.97 23.19
CA ARG A 354 -6.35 -19.08 22.39
C ARG A 354 -6.91 -19.09 20.97
N SER A 355 -8.24 -18.95 20.82
CA SER A 355 -8.87 -18.85 19.50
C SER A 355 -8.34 -17.64 18.71
N SER A 356 -8.18 -16.48 19.35
CA SER A 356 -7.64 -15.29 18.70
C SER A 356 -6.18 -15.46 18.25
N GLN A 357 -5.34 -16.10 19.07
CA GLN A 357 -3.94 -16.35 18.73
C GLN A 357 -3.84 -17.32 17.54
N ASN A 358 -4.57 -18.44 17.60
CA ASN A 358 -4.54 -19.44 16.55
C ASN A 358 -5.09 -18.91 15.22
N MET A 359 -6.20 -18.16 15.24
CA MET A 359 -6.73 -17.49 14.04
C MET A 359 -5.74 -16.48 13.46
N HIS A 360 -5.05 -15.71 14.31
CA HIS A 360 -4.05 -14.75 13.85
C HIS A 360 -2.84 -15.46 13.22
N ASP A 361 -2.35 -16.53 13.85
CA ASP A 361 -1.20 -17.30 13.36
C ASP A 361 -1.54 -18.10 12.09
N GLU A 362 -2.78 -18.58 11.97
CA GLU A 362 -3.29 -19.17 10.74
C GLU A 362 -3.37 -18.13 9.62
N LEU A 363 -3.94 -16.95 9.87
CA LEU A 363 -3.99 -15.87 8.90
C LEU A 363 -2.59 -15.48 8.43
N PHE A 364 -1.65 -15.32 9.38
CA PHE A 364 -0.28 -14.96 9.07
C PHE A 364 0.40 -16.02 8.19
N ARG A 365 0.26 -17.31 8.52
CA ARG A 365 0.78 -18.42 7.70
C ARG A 365 0.19 -18.44 6.28
N HIS A 366 -1.11 -18.17 6.13
CA HIS A 366 -1.73 -18.10 4.81
C HIS A 366 -1.22 -16.91 4.00
N CYS A 367 -1.01 -15.75 4.64
CA CYS A 367 -0.43 -14.58 4.00
C CYS A 367 1.01 -14.84 3.57
N GLU A 368 1.86 -15.41 4.43
CA GLU A 368 3.24 -15.76 4.09
C GLU A 368 3.33 -16.79 2.96
N ALA A 369 2.45 -17.79 2.94
CA ALA A 369 2.43 -18.80 1.86
C ALA A 369 1.97 -18.25 0.51
N CYS A 370 1.32 -17.07 0.48
CA CYS A 370 0.87 -16.41 -0.74
C CYS A 370 1.88 -15.37 -1.28
N ILE A 371 2.88 -14.97 -0.49
CA ILE A 371 3.99 -14.11 -0.91
C ILE A 371 5.09 -15.00 -1.50
#